data_AF-A0A4Y2H7M9-F1
#
_entry.id   AF-A0A4Y2H7M9-F1
#
_cell.length_a   1.000
_cell.length_b   1.000
_cell.length_c   1.000
_cell.angle_alpha   90.00
_cell.angle_beta   90.00
_cell.angle_gamma   90.00
#
_symmetry.space_group_name_H-M   'P 1'
#
loop_
_entity.id
_entity.type
_entity.pdbx_description
1 polymer ?
#
loop_
_entity_poly.entity_id
_entity_poly.type
_entity_poly.pdbx_seq_one_letter_code
_entity_poly.pdbx_strand_id
1 'polypeptide(L)'
;MDESFPEIDSEPTLFDFEEIKESSSLIDKLNEQQIQELHDLLLEVSKIFSNKPDKTHLVTHEIQLIENTPIHCKPYRISPTQTEILKTGIDKMLRHKKIEIGVSDYTSPMILVEVTGRDPRPCIDYRK
;
A
#
# COMPACT_ATOMS: atom_id res chain seq x y z
N MET A 1 11.27 -17.33 1.39
CA MET A 1 10.64 -16.50 2.42
C MET A 1 9.63 -15.65 1.71
N ASP A 2 8.37 -15.95 1.98
CA ASP A 2 7.23 -15.42 1.24
C ASP A 2 6.78 -14.13 1.92
N GLU A 3 7.53 -13.05 1.72
CA GLU A 3 7.14 -11.72 2.19
C GLU A 3 6.06 -11.19 1.23
N SER A 4 4.84 -11.68 1.46
CA SER A 4 3.63 -11.04 0.98
C SER A 4 3.59 -9.63 1.57
N PHE A 5 3.78 -8.60 0.73
CA PHE A 5 3.44 -7.25 1.14
C PHE A 5 1.92 -7.23 1.42
N PRO A 6 1.48 -6.73 2.58
CA PRO A 6 0.06 -6.71 2.91
C PRO A 6 -0.68 -5.92 1.83
N GLU A 7 -1.75 -6.52 1.30
CA GLU A 7 -2.70 -5.79 0.49
C GLU A 7 -3.24 -4.65 1.34
N ILE A 8 -2.96 -3.41 0.92
CA ILE A 8 -3.56 -2.24 1.54
C ILE A 8 -5.01 -2.25 1.09
N ASP A 9 -5.85 -2.82 1.95
CA ASP A 9 -7.27 -2.79 1.79
C ASP A 9 -7.73 -1.32 1.77
N SER A 10 -8.54 -0.98 0.78
CA SER A 10 -8.93 0.40 0.49
C SER A 10 -10.10 0.88 1.36
N GLU A 11 -10.68 0.00 2.15
CA GLU A 11 -11.65 0.37 3.17
C GLU A 11 -10.90 0.76 4.45
N PRO A 12 -11.33 1.85 5.13
CA PRO A 12 -10.79 2.14 6.44
C PRO A 12 -11.12 0.93 7.29
N THR A 13 -10.09 0.19 7.73
CA THR A 13 -10.24 -0.83 8.75
C THR A 13 -10.73 -0.15 10.01
N LEU A 14 -12.06 0.03 10.09
CA LEU A 14 -12.75 -0.01 11.34
C LEU A 14 -12.45 -1.41 11.85
N PHE A 15 -11.65 -1.49 12.90
CA PHE A 15 -11.48 -2.74 13.63
C PHE A 15 -12.83 -3.40 13.79
N ASP A 16 -13.01 -4.56 13.18
CA ASP A 16 -14.17 -5.37 13.50
C ASP A 16 -13.89 -6.01 14.86
N PHE A 17 -14.29 -5.29 15.91
CA PHE A 17 -14.11 -5.75 17.27
C PHE A 17 -14.86 -7.05 17.53
N GLU A 18 -15.97 -7.29 16.81
CA GLU A 18 -16.70 -8.55 16.90
C GLU A 18 -15.90 -9.69 16.26
N GLU A 19 -15.26 -9.46 15.12
CA GLU A 19 -14.33 -10.45 14.52
C GLU A 19 -13.17 -10.78 15.47
N ILE A 20 -12.58 -9.77 16.11
CA ILE A 20 -11.48 -9.96 17.08
C ILE A 20 -11.97 -10.80 18.26
N LYS A 21 -13.14 -10.46 18.79
CA LYS A 21 -13.76 -11.13 19.94
C LYS A 21 -14.05 -12.61 19.66
N GLU A 22 -14.53 -12.93 18.46
CA GLU A 22 -14.79 -14.30 18.00
C GLU A 22 -13.51 -15.08 17.69
N SER A 23 -12.59 -14.51 16.92
CA SER A 23 -11.38 -15.18 16.42
C SER A 23 -10.36 -15.51 17.51
N SER A 24 -10.28 -14.68 18.56
CA SER A 24 -9.26 -14.83 19.61
C SER A 24 -9.77 -15.44 20.92
N SER A 25 -11.04 -15.90 20.95
CA SER A 25 -11.68 -16.53 22.12
C SER A 25 -11.51 -15.65 23.37
N LEU A 26 -11.67 -14.33 23.19
CA LEU A 26 -11.52 -13.35 24.27
C LEU A 26 -12.63 -13.51 25.31
N ILE A 27 -13.80 -13.96 24.87
CA ILE A 27 -14.97 -14.24 25.72
C ILE A 27 -14.64 -15.30 26.78
N ASP A 28 -13.75 -16.25 26.49
CA ASP A 28 -13.37 -17.32 27.42
C ASP A 28 -12.23 -16.91 28.37
N LYS A 29 -11.54 -15.80 28.09
CA LYS A 29 -10.30 -15.38 28.79
C LYS A 29 -10.46 -14.09 29.59
N LEU A 30 -11.42 -13.26 29.21
CA LEU A 30 -11.65 -11.93 29.77
C LEU A 30 -13.08 -11.83 30.28
N ASN A 31 -13.27 -11.09 31.37
CA ASN A 31 -14.62 -10.73 31.82
C ASN A 31 -15.18 -9.55 31.00
N GLU A 32 -16.47 -9.28 31.12
CA GLU A 32 -17.16 -8.23 30.36
C GLU A 32 -16.52 -6.84 30.53
N GLN A 33 -16.06 -6.53 31.75
CA GLN A 33 -15.39 -5.26 32.04
C GLN A 33 -14.06 -5.14 31.28
N GLN A 34 -13.24 -6.20 31.30
CA GLN A 34 -11.97 -6.23 30.57
C GLN A 34 -12.15 -6.17 29.06
N ILE A 35 -13.21 -6.79 28.53
CA ILE A 35 -13.56 -6.71 27.12
C ILE A 35 -13.92 -5.25 26.76
N GLN A 36 -14.67 -4.57 27.61
CA GLN A 36 -15.00 -3.16 27.40
C GLN A 36 -13.77 -2.26 27.48
N GLU A 37 -12.88 -2.47 28.46
CA GLU A 37 -11.62 -1.72 28.57
C GLU A 37 -10.73 -1.91 27.34
N LEU A 38 -10.66 -3.12 26.79
CA LEU A 38 -9.93 -3.42 25.55
C LEU A 38 -10.56 -2.72 24.34
N HIS A 39 -11.89 -2.76 24.22
CA HIS A 39 -12.61 -2.07 23.15
C HIS A 39 -12.31 -0.56 23.16
N ASP A 40 -12.40 0.06 24.34
CA ASP A 40 -12.19 1.50 24.49
C ASP A 40 -10.74 1.89 24.18
N LEU A 41 -9.78 1.06 24.60
CA LEU A 41 -8.37 1.23 24.24
C LEU A 41 -8.17 1.14 22.72
N LEU A 42 -8.71 0.11 22.07
CA LEU A 42 -8.57 -0.07 20.62
C LEU A 42 -9.19 1.08 19.84
N LEU A 43 -10.30 1.66 20.31
CA LEU A 43 -10.87 2.88 19.73
C LEU A 43 -9.95 4.09 19.93
N GLU A 44 -9.37 4.27 21.12
CA GLU A 44 -8.44 5.36 21.43
C GLU A 44 -7.21 5.32 20.52
N VAL A 45 -6.59 4.14 20.37
CA VAL A 45 -5.39 3.96 19.53
C VAL A 45 -5.70 3.54 18.10
N SER A 46 -6.96 3.64 17.66
CA SER A 46 -7.42 3.13 16.37
C SER A 46 -6.61 3.62 15.17
N LYS A 47 -6.13 4.87 15.23
CA LYS A 47 -5.31 5.49 14.18
C LYS A 47 -3.97 4.77 13.95
N ILE A 48 -3.41 4.10 14.96
CA ILE A 48 -2.10 3.44 14.90
C ILE A 48 -2.16 2.19 14.01
N PHE A 49 -3.30 1.52 13.98
CA PHE A 49 -3.49 0.25 13.28
C PHE A 49 -4.20 0.42 11.95
N SER A 50 -4.24 1.65 11.42
CA SER A 50 -4.77 1.86 10.08
C SER A 50 -3.90 1.11 9.07
N ASN A 51 -4.53 0.26 8.25
CA ASN A 51 -3.85 -0.37 7.12
C ASN A 51 -3.50 0.63 6.01
N LYS A 52 -3.97 1.87 6.11
CA LYS A 52 -3.65 2.96 5.20
C LYS A 52 -2.35 3.64 5.65
N PRO A 53 -1.24 3.53 4.90
CA PRO A 53 -0.02 4.24 5.27
C PRO A 53 -0.24 5.74 5.11
N ASP A 54 0.26 6.54 6.06
CA ASP A 54 0.14 8.01 6.04
C ASP A 54 1.50 8.69 5.76
N LYS A 55 1.52 10.03 5.75
CA LYS A 55 2.71 10.86 5.56
C LYS A 55 3.16 11.47 6.89
N THR A 56 4.46 11.72 7.02
CA THR A 56 5.02 12.49 8.14
C THR A 56 5.54 13.84 7.65
N HIS A 57 5.48 14.85 8.52
CA HIS A 57 6.05 16.18 8.27
C HIS A 57 7.41 16.37 8.96
N LEU A 58 7.93 15.34 9.63
CA LEU A 58 9.18 15.43 10.40
C LEU A 58 10.43 15.46 9.52
N VAL A 59 10.40 14.80 8.36
CA VAL A 59 11.55 14.71 7.45
C VAL A 59 11.08 14.56 6.00
N THR A 60 11.82 15.19 5.09
CA THR A 60 11.71 15.00 3.65
C THR A 60 12.99 14.37 3.13
N HIS A 61 12.88 13.33 2.30
CA HIS A 61 14.03 12.67 1.72
C HIS A 61 14.44 13.36 0.42
N GLU A 62 15.73 13.71 0.31
CA GLU A 62 16.34 14.19 -0.92
C GLU A 62 17.26 13.10 -1.48
N ILE A 63 17.07 12.75 -2.76
CA ILE A 63 17.90 11.78 -3.45
C ILE A 63 19.03 12.53 -4.15
N GLN A 64 20.26 12.33 -3.69
CA GLN A 64 21.45 12.89 -4.32
C GLN A 64 21.84 12.05 -5.53
N LEU A 65 21.92 12.69 -6.70
CA LEU A 65 22.36 12.04 -7.93
C LEU A 65 23.89 11.95 -7.98
N ILE A 66 24.40 10.85 -8.54
CA ILE A 66 25.83 10.69 -8.84
C ILE A 66 26.20 11.57 -10.05
N GLU A 67 25.33 11.61 -11.05
CA GLU A 67 25.46 12.44 -12.26
C GLU A 67 24.10 13.07 -12.61
N ASN A 68 24.13 14.32 -13.09
CA ASN A 68 22.92 15.07 -13.47
C ASN A 68 22.51 14.85 -14.94
N THR A 69 22.88 13.72 -15.53
CA THR A 69 22.54 13.38 -16.91
C THR A 69 21.16 12.71 -16.93
N PRO A 70 20.12 13.31 -17.55
CA PRO A 70 18.79 12.74 -17.54
C PRO A 70 18.73 11.40 -18.26
N ILE A 71 17.98 10.45 -17.69
CA ILE A 71 17.76 9.13 -18.27
C ILE A 71 16.32 9.06 -18.78
N HIS A 72 16.16 8.91 -20.09
CA HIS A 72 14.85 8.75 -20.72
C HIS A 72 14.66 7.34 -21.30
N CYS A 73 13.93 6.49 -20.58
CA CYS A 73 13.62 5.15 -21.01
C CYS A 73 12.26 5.08 -21.71
N LYS A 74 12.22 4.45 -22.89
CA LYS A 74 10.96 4.20 -23.59
C LYS A 74 10.13 3.16 -22.82
N PRO A 75 8.80 3.36 -22.68
CA PRO A 75 7.90 2.34 -22.16
C PRO A 75 7.98 1.05 -22.96
N TYR A 76 7.81 -0.09 -22.29
CA TYR A 76 7.72 -1.38 -22.95
C TYR A 76 6.40 -1.54 -23.69
N ARG A 77 6.40 -2.39 -24.73
CA ARG A 77 5.14 -2.80 -25.38
C ARG A 77 4.40 -3.75 -24.43
N ILE A 78 3.13 -3.47 -24.20
CA ILE A 78 2.24 -4.24 -23.35
C ILE A 78 0.94 -4.55 -24.09
N SER A 79 0.26 -5.63 -23.71
CA SER A 79 -1.02 -6.00 -24.31
C SER A 79 -2.15 -5.06 -23.85
N PRO A 80 -3.31 -5.02 -24.56
CA PRO A 80 -4.48 -4.26 -24.11
C PRO A 80 -4.93 -4.66 -22.69
N THR A 81 -4.96 -5.96 -22.39
CA THR A 81 -5.31 -6.47 -21.05
C THR A 81 -4.33 -5.98 -19.98
N GLN A 82 -3.03 -6.04 -20.24
CA GLN A 82 -2.02 -5.52 -19.31
C GLN A 82 -2.17 -4.01 -19.10
N THR A 83 -2.56 -3.28 -20.15
CA THR A 83 -2.81 -1.83 -20.07
C THR A 83 -3.96 -1.51 -19.11
N GLU A 84 -5.04 -2.28 -19.15
CA GLU A 84 -6.20 -2.10 -18.26
C GLU A 84 -5.86 -2.37 -16.80
N ILE A 85 -5.10 -3.45 -16.55
CA ILE A 85 -4.60 -3.80 -15.21
C ILE A 85 -3.72 -2.67 -14.67
N LEU A 86 -2.76 -2.19 -15.47
CA LEU A 86 -1.87 -1.11 -15.09
C LEU A 86 -2.61 0.20 -14.81
N LYS A 87 -3.59 0.57 -15.66
CA LYS A 87 -4.44 1.75 -15.43
C LYS A 87 -5.19 1.65 -14.10
N THR A 88 -5.79 0.50 -13.81
CA THR A 88 -6.52 0.27 -12.56
C THR A 88 -5.60 0.43 -11.34
N GLY A 89 -4.37 -0.12 -11.42
CA GLY A 89 -3.36 0.04 -10.38
C GLY A 89 -2.92 1.49 -10.19
N ILE A 90 -2.66 2.22 -11.29
CA ILE A 90 -2.31 3.65 -11.27
C ILE A 90 -3.44 4.47 -10.63
N ASP A 91 -4.68 4.25 -11.04
CA ASP A 91 -5.84 4.97 -10.49
C ASP A 91 -6.00 4.68 -8.99
N LYS A 92 -5.78 3.43 -8.55
CA LYS A 92 -5.76 3.08 -7.12
C LYS A 92 -4.66 3.88 -6.39
N MET A 93 -3.44 3.95 -6.92
CA MET A 93 -2.34 4.70 -6.29
C MET A 93 -2.59 6.22 -6.25
N LEU A 94 -3.20 6.79 -7.30
CA LEU A 94 -3.61 8.20 -7.37
C LEU A 94 -4.69 8.51 -6.33
N ARG A 95 -5.74 7.68 -6.23
CA ARG A 95 -6.80 7.83 -5.20
C ARG A 95 -6.23 7.82 -3.78
N HIS A 96 -5.23 6.97 -3.53
CA HIS A 96 -4.55 6.90 -2.23
C HIS A 96 -3.47 7.96 -2.03
N LYS A 97 -3.28 8.90 -2.98
CA LYS A 97 -2.28 9.98 -2.93
C LYS A 97 -0.84 9.48 -2.70
N LYS A 98 -0.53 8.29 -3.22
CA LYS A 98 0.80 7.68 -3.20
C LYS A 98 1.68 8.14 -4.35
N ILE A 99 1.06 8.46 -5.48
CA ILE A 99 1.70 9.06 -6.65
C ILE A 99 0.93 10.32 -7.05
N GLU A 100 1.55 11.14 -7.88
CA GLU A 100 0.96 12.34 -8.46
C GLU A 100 1.33 12.47 -9.94
N ILE A 101 0.56 13.29 -10.67
CA ILE A 101 0.85 13.60 -12.07
C ILE A 101 1.92 14.69 -12.09
N GLY A 102 2.99 14.47 -12.85
CA GLY A 102 4.09 15.42 -12.99
C GLY A 102 4.78 15.32 -14.34
N VAL A 103 5.71 16.23 -14.58
CA VAL A 103 6.59 16.26 -15.76
C VAL A 103 8.02 16.14 -15.27
N SER A 104 8.81 15.25 -15.89
CA SER A 104 10.17 14.92 -15.47
C SER A 104 11.05 14.67 -16.69
N ASP A 105 12.30 15.12 -16.62
CA ASP A 105 13.34 14.78 -17.60
C ASP A 105 13.85 13.34 -17.45
N TYR A 106 13.51 12.69 -16.33
CA TYR A 106 13.80 11.30 -16.02
C TYR A 106 12.57 10.42 -16.25
N THR A 107 12.72 9.34 -17.01
CA THR A 107 11.66 8.36 -17.23
C THR A 107 12.19 6.93 -17.12
N SER A 108 11.47 6.11 -16.36
CA SER A 108 11.72 4.68 -16.21
C SER A 108 10.48 3.92 -16.69
N PRO A 109 10.64 2.80 -17.40
CA PRO A 109 9.50 2.08 -17.92
C PRO A 109 8.81 1.30 -16.80
N MET A 110 7.48 1.21 -16.90
CA MET A 110 6.69 0.35 -16.02
C MET A 110 6.58 -1.05 -16.61
N ILE A 111 6.62 -2.05 -15.73
CA ILE A 111 6.43 -3.47 -16.01
C ILE A 111 5.28 -4.00 -15.17
N LEU A 112 4.65 -5.10 -15.63
CA LEU A 112 3.66 -5.83 -14.86
C LEU A 112 4.29 -7.14 -14.39
N VAL A 113 4.29 -7.38 -13.09
CA VAL A 113 4.79 -8.62 -12.49
C VAL A 113 3.60 -9.50 -12.10
N GLU A 114 3.47 -10.64 -12.74
CA GLU A 114 2.41 -11.61 -12.53
C GLU A 114 2.96 -12.83 -11.78
N VAL A 115 2.27 -13.24 -10.72
CA VAL A 115 2.60 -14.44 -9.94
C VAL A 115 1.32 -15.24 -9.74
N THR A 116 1.38 -16.55 -9.94
CA THR A 116 0.21 -17.43 -9.79
C THR A 116 -0.40 -17.27 -8.40
N GLY A 117 -1.73 -17.05 -8.35
CA GLY A 117 -2.46 -16.88 -7.10
C GLY A 117 -2.28 -15.51 -6.43
N ARG A 118 -1.69 -14.53 -7.12
CA ARG A 118 -1.58 -13.15 -6.64
C ARG A 118 -2.04 -12.16 -7.67
N ASP A 119 -2.48 -11.01 -7.18
CA ASP A 119 -2.79 -9.88 -8.04
C ASP A 119 -1.54 -9.39 -8.79
N PRO A 120 -1.67 -9.09 -10.10
CA PRO A 120 -0.60 -8.49 -10.87
C PRO A 120 -0.13 -7.16 -10.27
N ARG A 121 1.18 -6.97 -10.17
CA ARG A 121 1.78 -5.78 -9.55
C ARG A 121 2.42 -4.86 -10.59
N PRO A 122 1.96 -3.61 -10.72
CA PRO A 122 2.70 -2.57 -11.44
C PRO A 122 4.05 -2.31 -10.74
N CYS A 123 5.15 -2.39 -11.47
CA CYS A 123 6.49 -2.09 -10.94
C CYS A 123 7.25 -1.17 -11.91
N ILE A 124 8.11 -0.31 -11.38
CA ILE A 124 9.00 0.53 -12.19
C ILE A 124 10.37 -0.13 -12.30
N ASP A 125 10.92 -0.16 -13.50
CA ASP A 125 12.28 -0.65 -13.74
C ASP A 125 13.31 0.47 -13.58
N TYR A 126 13.91 0.57 -12.38
CA TYR A 126 14.93 1.56 -12.02
C TYR A 126 16.38 1.09 -12.25
N ARG A 127 16.61 0.07 -13.09
CA ARG A 127 17.97 -0.48 -13.30
C ARG A 127 18.92 0.44 -14.06
N LYS A 128 18.44 1.58 -14.57
CA LYS A 128 19.23 2.56 -15.30
C LYS A 128 19.38 3.83 -14.48
#